data_AF-A0A1G5S3Z9-F1
#
_entry.id   AF-A0A1G5S3Z9-F1
#
_cell.length_a   1.000
_cell.length_b   1.000
_cell.length_c   1.000
_cell.angle_alpha   90.00
_cell.angle_beta   90.00
_cell.angle_gamma   90.00
#
_symmetry.space_group_name_H-M   'P 1'
#
loop_
_entity.id
_entity.type
_entity.pdbx_description
1 polymer ?
#
loop_
_entity_poly.entity_id
_entity_poly.type
_entity_poly.pdbx_seq_one_letter_code
_entity_poly.pdbx_strand_id
1 'polypeptide(L)'
;MESTVNYRRRKNKRKRKNRLLIFIGVVALFLACAGVGAYFYYDYSNRVYGTCVVELGEPVQARDFLKDESKEAEFTPETIFSTDLAGEYKIGIISKPFTYECTLQVQDTVAPELTVQPLTRTLEETPEAKDFVESVSDLSNDVNIYYAESISFDSYGDIPVKIAAEDPSGNRTTADTVLHLVEEYDITPPIIEGQLDKIVYAGQGVSFKTGVVVTDNVDTNIEIEVDSSHVNLDVPGEYPIIYTATDSMGNMDLAEGTITVIEVTYSEDQVNELADAVLADIIKPDMSDYDKAHAIYVWIQGNIGYSESEDHGDWLKGAYDGLKNRHGDCYNYFAVAKALLTRAGIKNEDIEIIPTATRHHYWNVIDCGEGWRHFDTTPRTDKTFKGFYITDEDLMAYSSEHYRSHNYDREVYTYFN
;
A
#
# COMPACT_ATOMS: atom_id res chain seq x y z
N MET A 1 -50.60 -114.07 -33.57
CA MET A 1 -50.88 -112.62 -33.56
C MET A 1 -50.10 -111.84 -32.48
N GLU A 2 -49.40 -112.50 -31.53
CA GLU A 2 -48.70 -111.83 -30.41
C GLU A 2 -47.25 -111.36 -30.67
N SER A 3 -46.52 -111.97 -31.60
CA SER A 3 -45.09 -111.65 -31.84
C SER A 3 -44.86 -110.25 -32.46
N THR A 4 -45.84 -109.73 -33.19
CA THR A 4 -45.82 -108.38 -33.77
C THR A 4 -46.12 -107.29 -32.74
N VAL A 5 -46.81 -107.61 -31.64
CA VAL A 5 -47.24 -106.64 -30.61
C VAL A 5 -46.07 -106.26 -29.68
N ASN A 6 -45.23 -107.22 -29.29
CA ASN A 6 -44.11 -106.98 -28.37
C ASN A 6 -42.92 -106.23 -29.02
N TYR A 7 -42.64 -106.47 -30.30
CA TYR A 7 -41.70 -105.64 -31.06
C TYR A 7 -42.19 -104.19 -31.19
N ARG A 8 -43.49 -103.98 -31.42
CA ARG A 8 -44.13 -102.66 -31.45
C ARG A 8 -44.03 -101.94 -30.09
N ARG A 9 -44.20 -102.64 -28.95
CA ARG A 9 -44.10 -102.05 -27.60
C ARG A 9 -42.70 -101.55 -27.23
N ARG A 10 -41.64 -102.32 -27.49
CA ARG A 10 -40.24 -101.88 -27.25
C ARG A 10 -39.83 -100.73 -28.19
N LYS A 11 -40.23 -100.79 -29.46
CA LYS A 11 -40.04 -99.71 -30.44
C LYS A 11 -40.79 -98.43 -30.04
N ASN A 12 -42.00 -98.57 -29.47
CA ASN A 12 -42.81 -97.45 -28.99
C ASN A 12 -42.25 -96.80 -27.71
N LYS A 13 -41.74 -97.57 -26.73
CA LYS A 13 -41.05 -97.00 -25.55
C LYS A 13 -39.78 -96.23 -25.94
N ARG A 14 -38.97 -96.76 -26.88
CA ARG A 14 -37.77 -96.07 -27.40
C ARG A 14 -38.13 -94.81 -28.21
N LYS A 15 -39.20 -94.88 -29.03
CA LYS A 15 -39.78 -93.70 -29.72
C LYS A 15 -40.32 -92.63 -28.75
N ARG A 16 -40.98 -93.02 -27.65
CA ARG A 16 -41.51 -92.10 -26.63
C ARG A 16 -40.40 -91.41 -25.83
N LYS A 17 -39.35 -92.16 -25.46
CA LYS A 17 -38.13 -91.61 -24.82
C LYS A 17 -37.38 -90.66 -25.77
N ASN A 18 -37.25 -90.99 -27.06
CA ASN A 18 -36.66 -90.10 -28.06
C ASN A 18 -37.51 -88.83 -28.29
N ARG A 19 -38.85 -88.93 -28.35
CA ARG A 19 -39.74 -87.76 -28.45
C ARG A 19 -39.66 -86.85 -27.22
N LEU A 20 -39.56 -87.42 -26.01
CA LEU A 20 -39.39 -86.67 -24.78
C LEU A 20 -38.03 -85.96 -24.72
N LEU A 21 -36.94 -86.63 -25.15
CA LEU A 21 -35.62 -86.01 -25.25
C LEU A 21 -35.57 -84.89 -26.30
N ILE A 22 -36.25 -85.06 -27.44
CA ILE A 22 -36.41 -83.99 -28.45
C ILE A 22 -37.20 -82.82 -27.87
N PHE A 23 -38.31 -83.07 -27.16
CA PHE A 23 -39.12 -82.02 -26.53
C PHE A 23 -38.35 -81.26 -25.44
N ILE A 24 -37.63 -81.97 -24.57
CA ILE A 24 -36.75 -81.34 -23.55
C ILE A 24 -35.65 -80.52 -24.24
N GLY A 25 -35.05 -81.03 -25.32
CA GLY A 25 -34.08 -80.29 -26.12
C GLY A 25 -34.67 -79.01 -26.75
N VAL A 26 -35.91 -79.05 -27.23
CA VAL A 26 -36.63 -77.89 -27.79
C VAL A 26 -36.96 -76.86 -26.71
N VAL A 27 -37.42 -77.29 -25.54
CA VAL A 27 -37.71 -76.37 -24.42
C VAL A 27 -36.43 -75.75 -23.86
N ALA A 28 -35.36 -76.53 -23.73
CA ALA A 28 -34.06 -76.02 -23.31
C ALA A 28 -33.49 -75.02 -24.33
N LEU A 29 -33.65 -75.28 -25.63
CA LEU A 29 -33.28 -74.35 -26.71
C LEU A 29 -34.11 -73.05 -26.63
N PHE A 30 -35.42 -73.15 -26.41
CA PHE A 30 -36.29 -71.98 -26.27
C PHE A 30 -35.92 -71.12 -25.06
N LEU A 31 -35.67 -71.73 -23.89
CA LEU A 31 -35.24 -71.01 -22.69
C LEU A 31 -33.84 -70.39 -22.87
N ALA A 32 -32.93 -71.07 -23.57
CA ALA A 32 -31.63 -70.51 -23.93
C ALA A 32 -31.79 -69.30 -24.87
N CYS A 33 -32.64 -69.38 -25.90
CA CYS A 33 -32.92 -68.26 -26.79
C CYS A 33 -33.58 -67.08 -26.06
N ALA A 34 -34.52 -67.35 -25.14
CA ALA A 34 -35.18 -66.32 -24.33
C ALA A 34 -34.18 -65.65 -23.36
N GLY A 35 -33.29 -66.42 -22.74
CA GLY A 35 -32.23 -65.88 -21.89
C GLY A 35 -31.22 -65.02 -22.66
N VAL A 36 -30.80 -65.47 -23.85
CA VAL A 36 -29.95 -64.68 -24.76
C VAL A 36 -30.66 -63.40 -25.21
N GLY A 37 -31.94 -63.49 -25.56
CA GLY A 37 -32.75 -62.32 -25.93
C GLY A 37 -32.92 -61.32 -24.79
N ALA A 38 -33.19 -61.80 -23.57
CA ALA A 38 -33.29 -60.95 -22.38
C ALA A 38 -31.95 -60.29 -22.04
N TYR A 39 -30.83 -61.00 -22.20
CA TYR A 39 -29.49 -60.44 -22.04
C TYR A 39 -29.21 -59.33 -23.06
N PHE A 40 -29.46 -59.56 -24.35
CA PHE A 40 -29.26 -58.52 -25.38
C PHE A 40 -30.19 -57.33 -25.21
N TYR A 41 -31.43 -57.53 -24.75
CA TYR A 41 -32.34 -56.42 -24.43
C TYR A 41 -31.87 -55.61 -23.21
N TYR A 42 -31.43 -56.31 -22.16
CA TYR A 42 -30.85 -55.67 -20.98
C TYR A 42 -29.59 -54.87 -21.35
N ASP A 43 -28.66 -55.49 -22.09
CA ASP A 43 -27.44 -54.84 -22.60
C ASP A 43 -27.79 -53.65 -23.50
N TYR A 44 -28.78 -53.77 -24.39
CA TYR A 44 -29.24 -52.64 -25.22
C TYR A 44 -29.81 -51.48 -24.38
N SER A 45 -30.76 -51.75 -23.49
CA SER A 45 -31.47 -50.73 -22.71
C SER A 45 -30.61 -50.00 -21.67
N ASN A 46 -29.55 -50.64 -21.19
CA ASN A 46 -28.67 -50.11 -20.14
C ASN A 46 -27.30 -49.67 -20.66
N ARG A 47 -27.09 -49.60 -21.97
CA ARG A 47 -25.79 -49.23 -22.53
C ARG A 47 -25.61 -47.74 -22.75
N VAL A 48 -26.67 -47.01 -23.13
CA VAL A 48 -26.60 -45.55 -23.36
C VAL A 48 -27.69 -44.78 -22.62
N TYR A 49 -27.39 -43.51 -22.30
CA TYR A 49 -28.38 -42.49 -21.96
C TYR A 49 -29.12 -42.05 -23.23
N GLY A 50 -30.45 -41.95 -23.13
CA GLY A 50 -31.29 -41.47 -24.25
C GLY A 50 -31.17 -39.96 -24.48
N THR A 51 -30.80 -39.22 -23.44
CA THR A 51 -30.51 -37.78 -23.48
C THR A 51 -29.23 -37.51 -22.71
N CYS A 52 -28.36 -36.68 -23.28
CA CYS A 52 -27.21 -36.08 -22.61
C CYS A 52 -27.44 -34.56 -22.56
N VAL A 53 -27.17 -33.93 -21.43
CA VAL A 53 -27.25 -32.47 -21.25
C VAL A 53 -25.84 -31.96 -20.99
N VAL A 54 -25.44 -30.91 -21.70
CA VAL A 54 -24.11 -30.30 -21.59
C VAL A 54 -24.24 -28.78 -21.59
N GLU A 55 -23.27 -28.12 -20.98
CA GLU A 55 -23.16 -26.67 -21.02
C GLU A 55 -22.69 -26.18 -22.40
N LEU A 56 -23.09 -24.96 -22.75
CA LEU A 56 -22.68 -24.28 -23.97
C LEU A 56 -21.13 -24.18 -24.03
N GLY A 57 -20.56 -24.53 -25.18
CA GLY A 57 -19.12 -24.52 -25.44
C GLY A 57 -18.35 -25.74 -24.90
N GLU A 58 -18.95 -26.59 -24.05
CA GLU A 58 -18.27 -27.75 -23.51
C GLU A 58 -18.11 -28.87 -24.55
N PRO A 59 -16.92 -29.50 -24.66
CA PRO A 59 -16.67 -30.53 -25.64
C PRO A 59 -17.44 -31.82 -25.32
N VAL A 60 -18.12 -32.39 -26.32
CA VAL A 60 -18.91 -33.62 -26.18
C VAL A 60 -18.28 -34.79 -26.94
N GLN A 61 -18.16 -35.92 -26.27
CA GLN A 61 -17.66 -37.18 -26.79
C GLN A 61 -18.75 -38.25 -26.82
N ALA A 62 -18.66 -39.19 -27.75
CA ALA A 62 -19.64 -40.27 -27.87
C ALA A 62 -19.75 -41.14 -26.61
N ARG A 63 -18.66 -41.24 -25.84
CA ARG A 63 -18.62 -41.94 -24.55
C ARG A 63 -19.48 -41.29 -23.47
N ASP A 64 -19.77 -39.99 -23.57
CA ASP A 64 -20.55 -39.27 -22.57
C ASP A 64 -22.02 -39.73 -22.57
N PHE A 65 -22.43 -40.43 -23.64
CA PHE A 65 -23.72 -41.09 -23.75
C PHE A 65 -23.73 -42.50 -23.15
N LEU A 66 -22.60 -43.07 -22.69
CA LEU A 66 -22.57 -44.42 -22.15
C LEU A 66 -23.02 -44.46 -20.68
N LYS A 67 -23.93 -45.38 -20.38
CA LYS A 67 -24.26 -45.80 -19.00
C LYS A 67 -23.26 -46.83 -18.48
N ASP A 68 -22.73 -47.66 -19.39
CA ASP A 68 -21.70 -48.66 -19.10
C ASP A 68 -20.37 -48.21 -19.69
N GLU A 69 -19.53 -47.61 -18.84
CA GLU A 69 -18.21 -47.07 -19.21
C GLU A 69 -17.22 -48.15 -19.69
N SER A 70 -17.52 -49.44 -19.48
CA SER A 70 -16.67 -50.53 -20.00
C SER A 70 -16.82 -50.74 -21.52
N LYS A 71 -17.78 -50.05 -22.15
CA LYS A 71 -18.05 -50.13 -23.58
C LYS A 71 -17.35 -49.00 -24.34
N GLU A 72 -17.18 -49.22 -25.64
CA GLU A 72 -16.73 -48.20 -26.57
C GLU A 72 -17.96 -47.55 -27.23
N ALA A 73 -17.83 -46.27 -27.57
CA ALA A 73 -18.83 -45.50 -28.29
C ALA A 73 -18.18 -44.60 -29.33
N GLU A 74 -18.78 -44.53 -30.51
CA GLU A 74 -18.42 -43.63 -31.59
C GLU A 74 -19.69 -42.94 -32.11
N PHE A 75 -19.59 -41.69 -32.57
CA PHE A 75 -20.69 -41.04 -33.26
C PHE A 75 -20.92 -41.70 -34.63
N THR A 76 -22.17 -41.73 -35.09
CA THR A 76 -22.44 -42.13 -36.48
C THR A 76 -21.89 -41.08 -37.45
N PRO A 77 -21.47 -41.46 -38.67
CA PRO A 77 -20.98 -40.49 -39.68
C PRO A 77 -21.98 -39.40 -40.08
N GLU A 78 -23.27 -39.64 -39.84
CA GLU A 78 -24.38 -38.74 -40.16
C GLU A 78 -24.68 -37.74 -39.04
N THR A 79 -24.07 -37.92 -37.87
CA THR A 79 -24.26 -37.04 -36.71
C THR A 79 -23.62 -35.68 -36.97
N ILE A 80 -24.43 -34.61 -36.89
CA ILE A 80 -24.01 -33.21 -36.99
C ILE A 80 -24.60 -32.47 -35.79
N PHE A 81 -23.72 -31.86 -34.99
CA PHE A 81 -24.11 -31.01 -33.86
C PHE A 81 -23.07 -29.90 -33.67
N SER A 82 -23.41 -28.89 -32.88
CA SER A 82 -22.49 -27.88 -32.38
C SER A 82 -22.75 -27.70 -30.90
N THR A 83 -21.68 -27.52 -30.13
CA THR A 83 -21.74 -27.17 -28.71
C THR A 83 -21.71 -25.65 -28.52
N ASP A 84 -21.45 -24.88 -29.58
CA ASP A 84 -21.36 -23.41 -29.54
C ASP A 84 -22.73 -22.74 -29.70
N LEU A 85 -23.78 -23.53 -29.91
CA LEU A 85 -25.16 -23.07 -30.06
C LEU A 85 -26.07 -23.88 -29.13
N ALA A 86 -26.82 -23.17 -28.29
CA ALA A 86 -27.80 -23.81 -27.43
C ALA A 86 -28.93 -24.43 -28.27
N GLY A 87 -29.37 -25.63 -27.90
CA GLY A 87 -30.42 -26.33 -28.64
C GLY A 87 -30.42 -27.84 -28.43
N GLU A 88 -31.36 -28.50 -29.12
CA GLU A 88 -31.48 -29.95 -29.12
C GLU A 88 -30.97 -30.55 -30.43
N TYR A 89 -30.08 -31.54 -30.33
CA TYR A 89 -29.49 -32.23 -31.48
C TYR A 89 -29.80 -33.73 -31.42
N LYS A 90 -30.06 -34.33 -32.58
CA LYS A 90 -30.20 -35.79 -32.71
C LYS A 90 -28.83 -36.40 -32.99
N ILE A 91 -28.41 -37.30 -32.11
CA ILE A 91 -27.07 -37.90 -32.11
C ILE A 91 -27.19 -39.40 -32.35
N GLY A 92 -26.50 -39.92 -33.35
CA GLY A 92 -26.34 -41.35 -33.54
C GLY A 92 -25.14 -41.86 -32.74
N ILE A 93 -25.33 -42.88 -31.90
CA ILE A 93 -24.26 -43.51 -31.11
C ILE A 93 -24.10 -44.97 -31.55
N ILE A 94 -22.90 -45.35 -31.97
CA ILE A 94 -22.50 -46.72 -32.25
C ILE A 94 -21.78 -47.27 -31.02
N SER A 95 -22.38 -48.25 -30.34
CA SER A 95 -21.70 -49.05 -29.33
C SER A 95 -21.95 -50.52 -29.61
N LYS A 96 -20.96 -51.17 -30.24
CA LYS A 96 -21.11 -52.49 -30.85
C LYS A 96 -21.71 -53.51 -29.87
N PRO A 97 -22.71 -54.30 -30.31
CA PRO A 97 -23.21 -54.45 -31.68
C PRO A 97 -24.34 -53.48 -32.08
N PHE A 98 -24.66 -52.48 -31.26
CA PHE A 98 -25.87 -51.68 -31.39
C PHE A 98 -25.59 -50.26 -31.89
N THR A 99 -26.62 -49.68 -32.51
CA THR A 99 -26.69 -48.26 -32.85
C THR A 99 -27.91 -47.66 -32.16
N TYR A 100 -27.75 -46.47 -31.61
CA TYR A 100 -28.77 -45.73 -30.86
C TYR A 100 -29.01 -44.37 -31.51
N GLU A 101 -30.24 -43.88 -31.40
CA GLU A 101 -30.57 -42.47 -31.62
C GLU A 101 -30.80 -41.83 -30.25
N CYS A 102 -29.93 -40.90 -29.88
CA CYS A 102 -29.96 -40.15 -28.64
C CYS A 102 -30.25 -38.67 -28.91
N THR A 103 -30.53 -37.92 -27.85
CA THR A 103 -30.67 -36.45 -27.89
C THR A 103 -29.53 -35.81 -27.11
N LEU A 104 -28.85 -34.83 -27.70
CA LEU A 104 -27.97 -33.91 -26.99
C LEU A 104 -28.75 -32.61 -26.73
N GLN A 105 -28.80 -32.16 -25.48
CA GLN A 105 -29.31 -30.85 -25.12
C GLN A 105 -28.11 -29.99 -24.72
N VAL A 106 -27.80 -28.99 -25.54
CA VAL A 106 -26.82 -27.96 -25.20
C VAL A 106 -27.61 -26.83 -24.53
N GLN A 107 -27.37 -26.61 -23.24
CA GLN A 107 -28.02 -25.58 -22.45
C GLN A 107 -27.00 -24.53 -22.04
N ASP A 108 -27.42 -23.28 -21.97
CA ASP A 108 -26.62 -22.23 -21.35
C ASP A 108 -27.16 -21.97 -19.94
N THR A 109 -26.33 -22.20 -18.93
CA THR A 109 -26.68 -21.95 -17.52
C THR A 109 -25.80 -20.87 -16.88
N VAL A 110 -24.90 -20.27 -17.67
CA VAL A 110 -23.93 -19.29 -17.18
C VAL A 110 -24.48 -17.90 -17.47
N ALA A 111 -24.51 -17.03 -16.47
CA ALA A 111 -24.92 -15.65 -16.67
C ALA A 111 -23.81 -14.81 -17.34
N PRO A 112 -24.17 -13.78 -18.12
CA PRO A 112 -23.20 -12.87 -18.72
C PRO A 112 -22.28 -12.23 -17.68
N GLU A 113 -21.01 -12.04 -18.03
CA GLU A 113 -20.08 -11.20 -17.28
C GLU A 113 -20.33 -9.73 -17.65
N LEU A 114 -20.52 -8.86 -16.66
CA LEU A 114 -20.88 -7.44 -16.85
C LEU A 114 -19.99 -6.54 -16.01
N THR A 115 -19.37 -5.56 -16.66
CA THR A 115 -18.65 -4.43 -16.03
C THR A 115 -19.29 -3.12 -16.46
N VAL A 116 -19.55 -2.24 -15.50
CA VAL A 116 -20.21 -0.93 -15.71
C VAL A 116 -19.31 0.23 -15.29
N GLN A 117 -19.57 1.39 -15.88
CA GLN A 117 -18.90 2.64 -15.61
C GLN A 117 -19.92 3.73 -15.25
N PRO A 118 -19.54 4.74 -14.45
CA PRO A 118 -20.37 5.91 -14.23
C PRO A 118 -20.44 6.80 -15.47
N LEU A 119 -21.47 7.64 -15.56
CA LEU A 119 -21.62 8.62 -16.64
C LEU A 119 -21.99 9.99 -16.09
N THR A 120 -21.59 11.04 -16.81
CA THR A 120 -22.04 12.41 -16.58
C THR A 120 -22.87 12.88 -17.78
N ARG A 121 -24.09 13.37 -17.56
CA ARG A 121 -25.01 13.82 -18.63
C ARG A 121 -25.77 15.07 -18.22
N THR A 122 -26.29 15.80 -19.22
CA THR A 122 -27.28 16.87 -19.00
C THR A 122 -28.71 16.35 -19.18
N LEU A 123 -29.72 17.14 -18.79
CA LEU A 123 -31.13 16.79 -18.99
C LEU A 123 -31.53 16.58 -20.46
N GLU A 124 -30.78 17.17 -21.40
CA GLU A 124 -31.03 17.02 -22.83
C GLU A 124 -30.58 15.65 -23.36
N GLU A 125 -29.76 14.93 -22.59
CA GLU A 125 -29.12 13.68 -22.98
C GLU A 125 -29.63 12.54 -22.09
N THR A 126 -30.74 11.92 -22.48
CA THR A 126 -31.21 10.70 -21.78
C THR A 126 -30.31 9.52 -22.15
N PRO A 127 -29.51 8.97 -21.23
CA PRO A 127 -28.65 7.84 -21.54
C PRO A 127 -29.47 6.56 -21.71
N GLU A 128 -28.93 5.61 -22.46
CA GLU A 128 -29.42 4.23 -22.52
C GLU A 128 -28.63 3.35 -21.52
N ALA A 129 -29.21 2.22 -21.11
CA ALA A 129 -28.55 1.30 -20.18
C ALA A 129 -27.18 0.80 -20.69
N LYS A 130 -27.03 0.65 -22.01
CA LYS A 130 -25.79 0.24 -22.67
C LYS A 130 -24.66 1.27 -22.54
N ASP A 131 -24.98 2.55 -22.35
CA ASP A 131 -23.95 3.61 -22.28
C ASP A 131 -23.12 3.49 -20.99
N PHE A 132 -23.71 2.88 -19.96
CA PHE A 132 -23.05 2.56 -18.69
C PHE A 132 -22.21 1.29 -18.75
N VAL A 133 -22.18 0.55 -19.86
CA VAL A 133 -21.46 -0.73 -19.97
C VAL A 133 -20.03 -0.47 -20.44
N GLU A 134 -19.05 -0.81 -19.60
CA GLU A 134 -17.64 -0.82 -19.97
C GLU A 134 -17.30 -2.10 -20.75
N SER A 135 -17.79 -3.24 -20.27
CA SER A 135 -17.68 -4.52 -20.98
C SER A 135 -18.81 -5.47 -20.62
N VAL A 136 -19.21 -6.28 -21.60
CA VAL A 136 -20.13 -7.40 -21.41
C VAL A 136 -19.70 -8.57 -22.28
N SER A 137 -19.71 -9.77 -21.74
CA SER A 137 -19.36 -10.98 -22.47
C SER A 137 -20.16 -12.19 -21.99
N ASP A 138 -20.51 -13.04 -22.94
CA ASP A 138 -21.22 -14.29 -22.69
C ASP A 138 -20.94 -15.28 -23.83
N LEU A 139 -21.03 -16.59 -23.56
CA LEU A 139 -20.78 -17.62 -24.56
C LEU A 139 -21.86 -17.67 -25.66
N SER A 140 -23.10 -17.25 -25.36
CA SER A 140 -24.16 -17.13 -26.37
C SER A 140 -23.89 -16.03 -27.40
N ASN A 141 -22.97 -15.09 -27.10
CA ASN A 141 -22.65 -13.90 -27.88
C ASN A 141 -23.85 -12.96 -28.16
N ASP A 142 -24.96 -13.11 -27.44
CA ASP A 142 -26.15 -12.28 -27.55
C ASP A 142 -26.60 -11.89 -26.14
N VAL A 143 -26.48 -10.61 -25.77
CA VAL A 143 -26.79 -10.16 -24.42
C VAL A 143 -27.67 -8.92 -24.48
N ASN A 144 -28.84 -9.00 -23.86
CA ASN A 144 -29.77 -7.91 -23.72
C ASN A 144 -29.42 -7.04 -22.50
N ILE A 145 -29.21 -5.74 -22.72
CA ILE A 145 -28.87 -4.77 -21.67
C ILE A 145 -30.05 -3.84 -21.39
N TYR A 146 -30.42 -3.70 -20.13
CA TYR A 146 -31.53 -2.84 -19.72
C TYR A 146 -31.38 -2.33 -18.27
N TYR A 147 -32.15 -1.31 -17.90
CA TYR A 147 -32.22 -0.84 -16.52
C TYR A 147 -33.00 -1.84 -15.66
N ALA A 148 -32.36 -2.33 -14.59
CA ALA A 148 -32.99 -3.27 -13.68
C ALA A 148 -34.16 -2.63 -12.90
N GLU A 149 -34.14 -1.30 -12.73
CA GLU A 149 -35.11 -0.50 -12.00
C GLU A 149 -35.44 0.77 -12.77
N SER A 150 -36.61 1.37 -12.53
CA SER A 150 -36.99 2.64 -13.17
C SER A 150 -36.18 3.80 -12.61
N ILE A 151 -35.64 4.65 -13.48
CA ILE A 151 -34.84 5.82 -13.13
C ILE A 151 -35.68 7.09 -13.33
N SER A 152 -35.57 8.05 -12.42
CA SER A 152 -36.10 9.42 -12.58
C SER A 152 -34.94 10.38 -12.82
N PHE A 153 -35.16 11.34 -13.71
CA PHE A 153 -34.21 12.40 -14.06
C PHE A 153 -34.71 13.77 -13.58
N ASP A 154 -35.60 13.80 -12.58
CA ASP A 154 -36.30 15.04 -12.17
C ASP A 154 -35.45 15.98 -11.30
N SER A 155 -34.24 15.57 -10.92
CA SER A 155 -33.32 16.34 -10.10
C SER A 155 -31.87 16.08 -10.47
N TYR A 156 -31.06 17.15 -10.52
CA TYR A 156 -29.61 17.08 -10.69
C TYR A 156 -28.91 16.41 -9.49
N GLY A 157 -27.72 15.88 -9.74
CA GLY A 157 -26.85 15.21 -8.77
C GLY A 157 -26.60 13.73 -9.10
N ASP A 158 -26.14 13.00 -8.09
CA ASP A 158 -25.79 11.58 -8.20
C ASP A 158 -27.04 10.69 -8.11
N ILE A 159 -27.39 10.08 -9.23
CA ILE A 159 -28.52 9.17 -9.37
C ILE A 159 -27.98 7.73 -9.41
N PRO A 160 -28.30 6.87 -8.42
CA PRO A 160 -27.89 5.47 -8.46
C PRO A 160 -28.63 4.73 -9.58
N VAL A 161 -27.89 3.94 -10.35
CA VAL A 161 -28.37 3.19 -11.51
C VAL A 161 -27.99 1.73 -11.37
N LYS A 162 -28.93 0.82 -11.65
CA LYS A 162 -28.68 -0.63 -11.68
C LYS A 162 -28.87 -1.15 -13.10
N ILE A 163 -27.81 -1.65 -13.71
CA ILE A 163 -27.82 -2.21 -15.06
C ILE A 163 -27.97 -3.72 -14.97
N ALA A 164 -28.77 -4.30 -15.87
CA ALA A 164 -28.93 -5.74 -16.03
C ALA A 164 -28.43 -6.18 -17.40
N ALA A 165 -27.74 -7.32 -17.43
CA ALA A 165 -27.36 -8.06 -18.62
C ALA A 165 -28.03 -9.44 -18.56
N GLU A 166 -28.73 -9.83 -19.62
CA GLU A 166 -29.48 -11.08 -19.70
C GLU A 166 -29.23 -11.77 -21.05
N ASP A 167 -28.86 -13.05 -21.01
CA ASP A 167 -28.67 -13.87 -22.21
C ASP A 167 -30.02 -14.39 -22.75
N PRO A 168 -30.06 -15.10 -23.90
CA PRO A 168 -31.30 -15.63 -24.47
C PRO A 168 -31.88 -16.81 -23.69
N SER A 169 -31.09 -17.43 -22.81
CA SER A 169 -31.48 -18.56 -21.94
C SER A 169 -32.09 -18.08 -20.61
N GLY A 170 -32.06 -16.77 -20.34
CA GLY A 170 -32.60 -16.12 -19.16
C GLY A 170 -31.63 -16.04 -17.99
N ASN A 171 -30.34 -16.34 -18.18
CA ASN A 171 -29.34 -16.10 -17.15
C ASN A 171 -29.01 -14.61 -17.07
N ARG A 172 -28.88 -14.08 -15.85
CA ARG A 172 -28.86 -12.63 -15.60
C ARG A 172 -27.81 -12.22 -14.58
N THR A 173 -27.10 -11.14 -14.91
CA THR A 173 -26.18 -10.43 -14.01
C THR A 173 -26.63 -8.97 -13.86
N THR A 174 -26.45 -8.39 -12.67
CA THR A 174 -26.72 -6.97 -12.43
C THR A 174 -25.51 -6.28 -11.80
N ALA A 175 -25.27 -5.03 -12.17
CA ALA A 175 -24.22 -4.20 -11.59
C ALA A 175 -24.76 -2.80 -11.26
N ASP A 176 -24.28 -2.24 -10.14
CA ASP A 176 -24.62 -0.89 -9.69
C ASP A 176 -23.60 0.12 -10.21
N THR A 177 -24.08 1.30 -10.62
CA THR A 177 -23.29 2.44 -11.09
C THR A 177 -24.00 3.74 -10.74
N VAL A 178 -23.43 4.88 -11.12
CA VAL A 178 -23.97 6.22 -10.85
C VAL A 178 -24.08 7.02 -12.14
N LEU A 179 -25.18 7.75 -12.27
CA LEU A 179 -25.34 8.83 -13.24
C LEU A 179 -25.18 10.17 -12.52
N HIS A 180 -24.19 10.94 -12.92
CA HIS A 180 -24.01 12.33 -12.51
C HIS A 180 -24.82 13.23 -13.45
N LEU A 181 -26.04 13.60 -13.04
CA LEU A 181 -26.90 14.47 -13.84
C LEU A 181 -26.61 15.93 -13.51
N VAL A 182 -26.10 16.68 -14.49
CA VAL A 182 -25.65 18.07 -14.31
C VAL A 182 -26.48 19.04 -15.14
N GLU A 183 -26.55 20.31 -14.71
CA GLU A 183 -27.25 21.36 -15.46
C GLU A 183 -26.50 21.71 -16.74
N GLU A 184 -25.19 21.89 -16.62
CA GLU A 184 -24.25 22.10 -17.72
C GLU A 184 -22.95 21.33 -17.46
N TYR A 185 -22.20 21.06 -18.53
CA TYR A 185 -20.86 20.51 -18.41
C TYR A 185 -19.91 21.59 -17.93
N ASP A 186 -19.26 21.37 -16.80
CA ASP A 186 -18.15 22.23 -16.41
C ASP A 186 -16.93 21.93 -17.27
N ILE A 187 -16.42 22.97 -17.91
CA ILE A 187 -15.25 22.95 -18.78
C ILE A 187 -14.21 23.99 -18.35
N THR A 188 -14.49 24.70 -17.27
CA THR A 188 -13.61 25.74 -16.75
C THR A 188 -12.74 25.08 -15.68
N PRO A 189 -11.40 25.14 -15.81
CA PRO A 189 -10.54 24.61 -14.76
C PRO A 189 -10.68 25.41 -13.46
N PRO A 190 -10.37 24.78 -12.32
CA PRO A 190 -10.20 25.51 -11.08
C PRO A 190 -9.07 26.54 -11.21
N ILE A 191 -8.99 27.46 -10.27
CA ILE A 191 -7.93 28.48 -10.20
C ILE A 191 -7.19 28.31 -8.89
N ILE A 192 -5.88 28.09 -8.95
CA ILE A 192 -4.99 28.05 -7.79
C ILE A 192 -4.33 29.41 -7.59
N GLU A 193 -4.54 30.03 -6.43
CA GLU A 193 -3.98 31.34 -6.09
C GLU A 193 -3.57 31.45 -4.61
N GLY A 194 -3.20 32.65 -4.17
CA GLY A 194 -2.77 32.93 -2.80
C GLY A 194 -1.26 32.82 -2.60
N GLN A 195 -0.85 32.28 -1.44
CA GLN A 195 0.56 32.23 -1.02
C GLN A 195 1.24 30.93 -1.49
N LEU A 196 1.63 30.92 -2.77
CA LEU A 196 2.35 29.80 -3.39
C LEU A 196 3.83 29.74 -2.96
N ASP A 197 4.45 30.91 -2.81
CA ASP A 197 5.85 31.04 -2.35
C ASP A 197 5.96 31.09 -0.84
N LYS A 198 7.00 30.46 -0.29
CA LYS A 198 7.25 30.41 1.15
C LYS A 198 8.72 30.58 1.50
N ILE A 199 8.98 31.18 2.65
CA ILE A 199 10.31 31.30 3.23
C ILE A 199 10.33 30.51 4.53
N VAL A 200 11.34 29.66 4.69
CA VAL A 200 11.53 28.81 5.88
C VAL A 200 13.02 28.76 6.24
N TYR A 201 13.31 28.58 7.52
CA TYR A 201 14.70 28.39 7.96
C TYR A 201 15.14 26.93 7.79
N ALA A 202 16.42 26.72 7.48
CA ALA A 202 17.00 25.39 7.36
C ALA A 202 16.70 24.52 8.59
N GLY A 203 16.22 23.29 8.36
CA GLY A 203 15.84 22.32 9.38
C GLY A 203 14.45 22.54 10.01
N GLN A 204 13.69 23.58 9.60
CA GLN A 204 12.33 23.79 10.07
C GLN A 204 11.29 23.17 9.15
N GLY A 205 10.24 22.59 9.74
CA GLY A 205 9.09 22.07 9.00
C GLY A 205 8.21 23.20 8.45
N VAL A 206 7.57 22.97 7.30
CA VAL A 206 6.66 23.91 6.64
C VAL A 206 5.40 23.20 6.13
N SER A 207 4.26 23.88 6.20
CA SER A 207 2.99 23.42 5.61
C SER A 207 2.80 24.07 4.24
N PHE A 208 2.97 23.30 3.17
CA PHE A 208 2.91 23.81 1.79
C PHE A 208 1.52 24.33 1.40
N LYS A 209 0.44 23.72 1.92
CA LYS A 209 -0.93 24.12 1.58
C LYS A 209 -1.38 25.42 2.29
N THR A 210 -0.65 25.90 3.30
CA THR A 210 -1.09 27.05 4.10
C THR A 210 -1.08 28.34 3.27
N GLY A 211 -2.22 29.01 3.18
CA GLY A 211 -2.37 30.26 2.42
C GLY A 211 -2.56 30.07 0.91
N VAL A 212 -2.54 28.83 0.41
CA VAL A 212 -2.97 28.51 -0.96
C VAL A 212 -4.49 28.41 -0.98
N VAL A 213 -5.10 28.99 -2.00
CA VAL A 213 -6.55 29.05 -2.19
C VAL A 213 -6.88 28.44 -3.54
N VAL A 214 -7.92 27.62 -3.59
CA VAL A 214 -8.48 27.11 -4.84
C VAL A 214 -9.92 27.55 -4.94
N THR A 215 -10.28 28.09 -6.10
CA THR A 215 -11.65 28.50 -6.41
C THR A 215 -12.06 27.93 -7.75
N ASP A 216 -13.36 27.67 -7.90
CA ASP A 216 -13.96 27.17 -9.13
C ASP A 216 -15.37 27.75 -9.30
N ASN A 217 -15.94 27.69 -10.50
CA ASN A 217 -17.28 28.19 -10.79
C ASN A 217 -18.41 27.26 -10.32
N VAL A 218 -18.19 25.95 -10.25
CA VAL A 218 -19.18 24.95 -9.84
C VAL A 218 -18.76 24.27 -8.53
N ASP A 219 -17.50 23.83 -8.44
CA ASP A 219 -17.01 23.04 -7.33
C ASP A 219 -16.55 23.90 -6.13
N THR A 220 -16.88 23.47 -4.91
CA THR A 220 -16.58 24.23 -3.68
C THR A 220 -15.55 23.60 -2.77
N ASN A 221 -15.27 22.30 -2.93
CA ASN A 221 -14.38 21.54 -2.04
C ASN A 221 -13.31 20.79 -2.85
N ILE A 222 -12.55 21.52 -3.66
CA ILE A 222 -11.46 20.95 -4.46
C ILE A 222 -10.23 20.74 -3.57
N GLU A 223 -9.67 19.53 -3.60
CA GLU A 223 -8.43 19.22 -2.90
C GLU A 223 -7.21 19.72 -3.70
N ILE A 224 -6.22 20.25 -2.99
CA ILE A 224 -4.92 20.64 -3.55
C ILE A 224 -3.94 19.50 -3.36
N GLU A 225 -3.38 19.00 -4.44
CA GLU A 225 -2.21 18.12 -4.45
C GLU A 225 -0.92 18.95 -4.53
N VAL A 226 0.15 18.46 -3.90
CA VAL A 226 1.43 19.18 -3.82
C VAL A 226 2.57 18.24 -4.14
N ASP A 227 3.32 18.56 -5.20
CA ASP A 227 4.60 17.91 -5.50
C ASP A 227 5.75 18.73 -4.89
N SER A 228 6.27 18.24 -3.75
CA SER A 228 7.43 18.79 -3.07
C SER A 228 8.66 17.88 -3.16
N SER A 229 8.71 16.97 -4.13
CA SER A 229 9.76 15.95 -4.25
C SER A 229 11.18 16.52 -4.40
N HIS A 230 11.28 17.78 -4.87
CA HIS A 230 12.54 18.49 -5.05
C HIS A 230 12.90 19.43 -3.89
N VAL A 231 12.05 19.56 -2.87
CA VAL A 231 12.28 20.48 -1.75
C VAL A 231 13.19 19.83 -0.71
N ASN A 232 14.33 20.47 -0.42
CA ASN A 232 15.21 20.09 0.68
C ASN A 232 15.23 21.18 1.76
N LEU A 233 14.54 20.92 2.87
CA LEU A 233 14.40 21.88 3.97
C LEU A 233 15.66 22.03 4.84
N ASP A 234 16.67 21.17 4.68
CA ASP A 234 17.89 21.21 5.50
C ASP A 234 18.99 22.05 4.86
N VAL A 235 18.90 22.32 3.56
CA VAL A 235 19.94 23.00 2.80
C VAL A 235 19.42 24.35 2.29
N PRO A 236 20.06 25.47 2.65
CA PRO A 236 19.69 26.77 2.11
C PRO A 236 19.68 26.79 0.58
N GLY A 237 18.61 27.34 -0.01
CA GLY A 237 18.37 27.33 -1.44
C GLY A 237 16.93 27.67 -1.81
N GLU A 238 16.67 27.76 -3.10
CA GLU A 238 15.32 27.92 -3.64
C GLU A 238 14.90 26.62 -4.32
N TYR A 239 13.74 26.10 -3.94
CA TYR A 239 13.25 24.82 -4.42
C TYR A 239 11.88 24.99 -5.09
N PRO A 240 11.70 24.48 -6.31
CA PRO A 240 10.40 24.52 -6.96
C PRO A 240 9.41 23.60 -6.25
N ILE A 241 8.16 24.01 -6.23
CA ILE A 241 7.02 23.22 -5.76
C ILE A 241 5.86 23.41 -6.74
N ILE A 242 5.11 22.34 -6.99
CA ILE A 242 3.97 22.37 -7.92
C ILE A 242 2.71 22.05 -7.14
N TYR A 243 1.69 22.89 -7.33
CA TYR A 243 0.35 22.70 -6.81
C TYR A 243 -0.57 22.28 -7.96
N THR A 244 -1.38 21.25 -7.72
CA THR A 244 -2.34 20.74 -8.68
C THR A 244 -3.72 20.72 -8.04
N ALA A 245 -4.72 21.17 -8.79
CA ALA A 245 -6.12 21.10 -8.41
C ALA A 245 -6.89 20.51 -9.58
N THR A 246 -7.81 19.59 -9.29
CA THR A 246 -8.68 18.96 -10.30
C THR A 246 -10.10 18.96 -9.78
N ASP A 247 -11.02 19.49 -10.59
CA ASP A 247 -12.43 19.56 -10.26
C ASP A 247 -13.12 18.17 -10.42
N SER A 248 -14.42 18.09 -10.14
CA SER A 248 -15.18 16.84 -10.25
C SER A 248 -15.40 16.36 -11.70
N MET A 249 -15.21 17.25 -12.68
CA MET A 249 -15.36 17.01 -14.12
C MET A 249 -14.01 16.67 -14.79
N GLY A 250 -12.90 16.71 -14.04
CA GLY A 250 -11.55 16.40 -14.50
C GLY A 250 -10.81 17.59 -15.13
N ASN A 251 -11.34 18.81 -15.05
CA ASN A 251 -10.59 20.00 -15.45
C ASN A 251 -9.52 20.29 -14.40
N MET A 252 -8.34 20.74 -14.86
CA MET A 252 -7.14 20.81 -14.02
C MET A 252 -6.43 22.15 -14.18
N ASP A 253 -5.93 22.66 -13.06
CA ASP A 253 -4.98 23.78 -13.01
C ASP A 253 -3.67 23.38 -12.31
N LEU A 254 -2.60 24.04 -12.75
CA LEU A 254 -1.24 23.82 -12.28
C LEU A 254 -0.61 25.17 -11.96
N ALA A 255 -0.25 25.35 -10.69
CA ALA A 255 0.43 26.54 -10.22
C ALA A 255 1.81 26.20 -9.66
N GLU A 256 2.82 26.96 -10.09
CA GLU A 256 4.18 26.84 -9.59
C GLU A 256 4.38 27.78 -8.40
N GLY A 257 5.15 27.32 -7.41
CA GLY A 257 5.65 28.15 -6.32
C GLY A 257 7.11 27.86 -6.02
N THR A 258 7.70 28.68 -5.15
CA THR A 258 9.08 28.53 -4.70
C THR A 258 9.16 28.47 -3.18
N ILE A 259 9.87 27.47 -2.66
CA ILE A 259 10.25 27.36 -1.26
C ILE A 259 11.68 27.86 -1.09
N THR A 260 11.84 29.01 -0.47
CA THR A 260 13.14 29.59 -0.12
C THR A 260 13.55 29.12 1.27
N VAL A 261 14.54 28.26 1.32
CA VAL A 261 15.20 27.83 2.56
C VAL A 261 16.35 28.78 2.83
N ILE A 262 16.31 29.47 3.96
CA ILE A 262 17.36 30.39 4.39
C ILE A 262 18.16 29.81 5.55
N GLU A 263 19.44 30.13 5.59
CA GLU A 263 20.33 29.74 6.68
C GLU A 263 19.87 30.36 8.00
N VAL A 264 19.90 29.56 9.07
CA VAL A 264 19.73 30.08 10.43
C VAL A 264 21.00 30.83 10.81
N THR A 265 20.91 32.14 10.90
CA THR A 265 21.98 32.95 11.49
C THR A 265 21.67 33.21 12.96
N TYR A 266 22.64 32.95 13.83
CA TYR A 266 22.53 33.23 15.26
C TYR A 266 23.15 34.61 15.51
N SER A 267 22.41 35.51 16.16
CA SER A 267 22.94 36.82 16.52
C SER A 267 23.43 36.86 17.96
N GLU A 268 24.42 37.73 18.23
CA GLU A 268 24.90 37.98 19.58
C GLU A 268 23.78 38.50 20.49
N ASP A 269 22.83 39.28 19.97
CA ASP A 269 21.67 39.77 20.72
C ASP A 269 20.77 38.63 21.20
N GLN A 270 20.49 37.63 20.36
CA GLN A 270 19.68 36.46 20.75
C GLN A 270 20.36 35.65 21.86
N VAL A 271 21.67 35.44 21.75
CA VAL A 271 22.45 34.74 22.79
C VAL A 271 22.49 35.57 24.07
N ASN A 272 22.66 36.89 23.97
CA ASN A 272 22.67 37.81 25.10
C ASN A 272 21.33 37.83 25.85
N GLU A 273 20.20 37.82 25.15
CA GLU A 273 18.88 37.75 25.79
C GLU A 273 18.70 36.45 26.60
N LEU A 274 19.12 35.31 26.04
CA LEU A 274 19.09 34.03 26.75
C LEU A 274 20.06 34.03 27.95
N ALA A 275 21.26 34.58 27.78
CA ALA A 275 22.25 34.71 28.84
C ALA A 275 21.75 35.61 29.98
N ASP A 276 21.12 36.75 29.66
CA ASP A 276 20.55 37.68 30.64
C ASP A 276 19.46 37.03 31.49
N ALA A 277 18.58 36.24 30.86
CA ALA A 277 17.54 35.50 31.58
C ALA A 277 18.15 34.53 32.61
N VAL A 278 19.24 33.85 32.23
CA VAL A 278 19.96 32.94 33.13
C VAL A 278 20.66 33.71 34.26
N LEU A 279 21.39 34.77 33.91
CA LEU A 279 22.15 35.56 34.87
C LEU A 279 21.25 36.24 35.90
N ALA A 280 20.05 36.67 35.50
CA ALA A 280 19.06 37.23 36.42
C ALA A 280 18.65 36.26 37.54
N ASP A 281 18.65 34.95 37.25
CA ASP A 281 18.30 33.91 38.22
C ASP A 281 19.46 33.55 39.16
N ILE A 282 20.71 33.62 38.68
CA ILE A 282 21.87 33.09 39.40
C ILE A 282 22.78 34.17 40.02
N ILE A 283 22.72 35.42 39.56
CA ILE A 283 23.59 36.51 40.01
C ILE A 283 22.86 37.49 40.96
N LYS A 284 23.54 37.92 42.02
CA LYS A 284 23.04 38.88 43.01
C LYS A 284 23.93 40.14 43.07
N PRO A 285 23.41 41.32 43.46
CA PRO A 285 24.11 42.61 43.36
C PRO A 285 25.49 42.69 44.04
N ASP A 286 25.73 41.89 45.08
CA ASP A 286 26.96 41.96 45.90
C ASP A 286 27.91 40.75 45.70
N MET A 287 27.70 39.96 44.65
CA MET A 287 28.57 38.82 44.36
C MET A 287 29.94 39.30 43.86
N SER A 288 31.01 38.71 44.40
CA SER A 288 32.35 38.85 43.82
C SER A 288 32.40 38.18 42.44
N ASP A 289 33.36 38.55 41.60
CA ASP A 289 33.49 37.91 40.27
C ASP A 289 33.78 36.41 40.39
N TYR A 290 34.45 35.98 41.48
CA TYR A 290 34.60 34.56 41.81
C TYR A 290 33.25 33.89 42.11
N ASP A 291 32.40 34.51 42.94
CA ASP A 291 31.08 33.97 43.29
C ASP A 291 30.15 33.90 42.07
N LYS A 292 30.20 34.92 41.20
CA LYS A 292 29.48 34.93 39.93
C LYS A 292 29.96 33.81 39.01
N ALA A 293 31.28 33.66 38.84
CA ALA A 293 31.86 32.60 38.02
C ALA A 293 31.49 31.22 38.56
N HIS A 294 31.50 31.03 39.88
CA HIS A 294 31.09 29.78 40.51
C HIS A 294 29.60 29.49 40.29
N ALA A 295 28.73 30.50 40.40
CA ALA A 295 27.30 30.35 40.12
C ALA A 295 27.05 29.93 38.66
N ILE A 296 27.75 30.56 37.72
CA ILE A 296 27.72 30.20 36.29
C ILE A 296 28.19 28.76 36.08
N TYR A 297 29.33 28.37 36.69
CA TYR A 297 29.87 27.01 36.60
C TYR A 297 28.87 25.95 37.04
N VAL A 298 28.29 26.13 38.22
CA VAL A 298 27.30 25.22 38.80
C VAL A 298 26.05 25.15 37.94
N TRP A 299 25.58 26.30 37.44
CA TRP A 299 24.41 26.35 36.58
C TRP A 299 24.63 25.58 35.28
N ILE A 300 25.78 25.78 34.61
CA ILE A 300 26.10 25.08 33.36
C ILE A 300 26.10 23.57 33.57
N GLN A 301 26.83 23.09 34.60
CA GLN A 301 26.92 21.65 34.88
C GLN A 301 25.58 21.02 35.30
N GLY A 302 24.68 21.80 35.87
CA GLY A 302 23.37 21.32 36.33
C GLY A 302 22.25 21.39 35.28
N ASN A 303 22.40 22.22 34.24
CA ASN A 303 21.32 22.55 33.32
C ASN A 303 21.58 22.19 31.85
N ILE A 304 22.79 21.73 31.52
CA ILE A 304 23.11 21.25 30.17
C ILE A 304 23.41 19.75 30.25
N GLY A 305 22.80 18.96 29.37
CA GLY A 305 23.12 17.54 29.18
C GLY A 305 24.26 17.35 28.19
N TYR A 306 25.20 16.45 28.47
CA TYR A 306 26.27 16.15 27.51
C TYR A 306 25.76 15.27 26.35
N SER A 307 25.99 15.69 25.12
CA SER A 307 25.68 14.96 23.88
C SER A 307 26.70 15.32 22.79
N GLU A 308 27.24 14.34 22.08
CA GLU A 308 28.17 14.57 20.96
C GLU A 308 27.54 15.49 19.89
N SER A 309 28.31 16.44 19.38
CA SER A 309 27.98 17.34 18.27
C SER A 309 29.08 17.25 17.22
N GLU A 310 28.76 17.53 15.95
CA GLU A 310 29.74 17.62 14.86
C GLU A 310 30.06 19.09 14.48
N ASP A 311 29.42 20.05 15.15
CA ASP A 311 29.51 21.46 14.83
C ASP A 311 30.27 22.26 15.90
N HIS A 312 31.47 22.72 15.51
CA HIS A 312 32.44 23.42 16.35
C HIS A 312 32.90 24.73 15.70
N GLY A 313 32.19 25.21 14.69
CA GLY A 313 32.60 26.35 13.85
C GLY A 313 32.04 27.70 14.28
N ASP A 314 30.86 27.71 14.91
CA ASP A 314 30.16 28.93 15.33
C ASP A 314 29.78 28.90 16.82
N TRP A 315 30.48 29.71 17.61
CA TRP A 315 30.23 29.79 19.05
C TRP A 315 28.86 30.38 19.39
N LEU A 316 28.27 31.21 18.52
CA LEU A 316 26.93 31.78 18.76
C LEU A 316 25.88 30.69 18.68
N LYS A 317 25.97 29.81 17.67
CA LYS A 317 25.14 28.61 17.58
C LYS A 317 25.37 27.69 18.79
N GLY A 318 26.64 27.41 19.12
CA GLY A 318 26.99 26.57 20.26
C GLY A 318 26.39 27.07 21.59
N ALA A 319 26.44 28.38 21.81
CA ALA A 319 25.86 29.05 22.97
C ALA A 319 24.33 29.03 22.93
N TYR A 320 23.71 29.31 21.79
CA TYR A 320 22.26 29.25 21.61
C TYR A 320 21.73 27.85 21.92
N ASP A 321 22.33 26.81 21.32
CA ASP A 321 21.94 25.42 21.53
C ASP A 321 22.04 25.02 23.01
N GLY A 322 23.14 25.36 23.69
CA GLY A 322 23.31 25.05 25.10
C GLY A 322 22.35 25.82 26.03
N LEU A 323 22.11 27.11 25.75
CA LEU A 323 21.21 27.96 26.55
C LEU A 323 19.73 27.61 26.32
N LYS A 324 19.33 27.37 25.07
CA LYS A 324 17.94 27.14 24.66
C LYS A 324 17.54 25.67 24.75
N ASN A 325 18.33 24.78 24.13
CA ASN A 325 17.98 23.37 23.94
C ASN A 325 18.49 22.49 25.09
N ARG A 326 19.39 23.00 25.94
CA ARG A 326 19.87 22.33 27.17
C ARG A 326 20.68 21.06 26.93
N HIS A 327 21.34 20.93 25.78
CA HIS A 327 22.26 19.84 25.50
C HIS A 327 23.42 20.28 24.59
N GLY A 328 24.52 19.53 24.59
CA GLY A 328 25.67 19.77 23.71
C GLY A 328 26.95 19.09 24.17
N ASP A 329 28.04 19.26 23.41
CA ASP A 329 29.35 18.69 23.71
C ASP A 329 30.30 19.71 24.38
N CYS A 330 31.60 19.43 24.44
CA CYS A 330 32.56 20.36 25.07
C CYS A 330 32.54 21.77 24.43
N TYR A 331 32.24 21.90 23.14
CA TYR A 331 32.17 23.18 22.45
C TYR A 331 30.93 23.98 22.88
N ASN A 332 29.77 23.33 23.03
CA ASN A 332 28.58 23.99 23.55
C ASN A 332 28.78 24.47 25.00
N TYR A 333 29.41 23.66 25.85
CA TYR A 333 29.68 24.04 27.25
C TYR A 333 30.62 25.24 27.34
N PHE A 334 31.67 25.25 26.53
CA PHE A 334 32.57 26.38 26.35
C PHE A 334 31.84 27.63 25.85
N ALA A 335 31.00 27.50 24.82
CA ALA A 335 30.31 28.63 24.22
C ALA A 335 29.28 29.27 25.18
N VAL A 336 28.54 28.44 25.93
CA VAL A 336 27.64 28.95 26.99
C VAL A 336 28.42 29.61 28.11
N ALA A 337 29.54 29.02 28.55
CA ALA A 337 30.41 29.64 29.55
C ALA A 337 30.91 31.00 29.07
N LYS A 338 31.42 31.10 27.85
CA LYS A 338 31.84 32.36 27.22
C LYS A 338 30.72 33.41 27.24
N ALA A 339 29.52 33.05 26.80
CA ALA A 339 28.37 33.96 26.78
C ALA A 339 28.03 34.48 28.19
N LEU A 340 27.86 33.58 29.16
CA LEU A 340 27.48 33.95 30.53
C LEU A 340 28.58 34.74 31.26
N LEU A 341 29.84 34.35 31.11
CA LEU A 341 30.98 35.04 31.72
C LEU A 341 31.13 36.46 31.17
N THR A 342 31.10 36.60 29.83
CA THR A 342 31.19 37.89 29.15
C THR A 342 30.04 38.80 29.56
N ARG A 343 28.81 38.25 29.56
CA ARG A 343 27.61 39.01 29.92
C ARG A 343 27.58 39.40 31.39
N ALA A 344 28.16 38.59 32.28
CA ALA A 344 28.36 38.92 33.69
C ALA A 344 29.51 39.90 33.97
N GLY A 345 30.24 40.34 32.93
CA GLY A 345 31.38 41.25 33.04
C GLY A 345 32.65 40.60 33.59
N ILE A 346 32.76 39.27 33.51
CA ILE A 346 33.91 38.52 34.04
C ILE A 346 34.98 38.39 32.95
N LYS A 347 36.21 38.80 33.31
CA LYS A 347 37.48 38.50 32.64
C LYS A 347 37.49 37.08 32.07
N ASN A 348 37.29 36.82 30.77
CA ASN A 348 37.38 35.48 30.21
C ASN A 348 37.97 35.46 28.80
N GLU A 349 38.66 34.36 28.48
CA GLU A 349 39.22 34.09 27.15
C GLU A 349 39.07 32.61 26.79
N ASP A 350 39.16 32.33 25.50
CA ASP A 350 38.99 30.99 24.93
C ASP A 350 40.31 30.22 24.98
N ILE A 351 40.24 28.91 25.22
CA ILE A 351 41.40 28.03 25.14
C ILE A 351 41.01 26.67 24.57
N GLU A 352 41.87 26.16 23.70
CA GLU A 352 41.69 24.88 23.04
C GLU A 352 42.87 23.94 23.36
N ILE A 353 42.57 22.65 23.44
CA ILE A 353 43.59 21.61 23.45
C ILE A 353 44.38 21.68 22.13
N ILE A 354 45.65 21.25 22.12
CA ILE A 354 46.36 21.03 20.86
C ILE A 354 45.57 19.97 20.06
N PRO A 355 44.96 20.35 18.92
CA PRO A 355 44.03 19.47 18.23
C PRO A 355 44.79 18.30 17.60
N THR A 356 44.14 17.14 17.60
CA THR A 356 44.60 15.98 16.82
C THR A 356 43.43 15.45 16.01
N ALA A 357 43.70 14.55 15.05
CA ALA A 357 42.66 13.96 14.20
C ALA A 357 41.48 13.31 14.96
N THR A 358 41.63 13.02 16.26
CA THR A 358 40.62 12.32 17.07
C THR A 358 40.31 13.03 18.39
N ARG A 359 40.89 14.21 18.64
CA ARG A 359 40.77 14.87 19.94
C ARG A 359 40.68 16.37 19.79
N HIS A 360 39.57 16.89 20.25
CA HIS A 360 39.25 18.30 20.42
C HIS A 360 38.72 18.49 21.86
N HIS A 361 38.96 19.66 22.43
CA HIS A 361 38.43 20.04 23.74
C HIS A 361 38.58 21.55 23.86
N TYR A 362 37.48 22.22 24.19
CA TYR A 362 37.40 23.66 24.36
C TYR A 362 37.00 23.96 25.79
N TRP A 363 37.63 24.97 26.39
CA TRP A 363 37.25 25.49 27.69
C TRP A 363 37.62 26.97 27.78
N ASN A 364 37.38 27.59 28.93
CA ASN A 364 37.68 28.99 29.16
C ASN A 364 38.82 29.14 30.17
N VAL A 365 39.48 30.29 30.13
CA VAL A 365 40.21 30.82 31.27
C VAL A 365 39.51 32.05 31.79
N ILE A 366 39.55 32.27 33.10
CA ILE A 366 38.93 33.43 33.74
C ILE A 366 39.89 34.14 34.68
N ASP A 367 39.67 35.44 34.86
CA ASP A 367 40.41 36.30 35.79
C ASP A 367 39.40 37.06 36.67
N CYS A 368 39.33 36.66 37.93
CA CYS A 368 38.47 37.28 38.95
C CYS A 368 39.25 38.24 39.87
N GLY A 369 40.46 38.68 39.46
CA GLY A 369 41.29 39.65 40.20
C GLY A 369 42.58 39.07 40.79
N GLU A 370 42.77 37.75 40.79
CA GLU A 370 43.97 37.06 41.29
C GLU A 370 44.83 36.45 40.17
N GLY A 371 44.58 36.90 38.94
CA GLY A 371 45.19 36.38 37.71
C GLY A 371 44.38 35.25 37.08
N TRP A 372 44.86 34.79 35.93
CA TRP A 372 44.19 33.76 35.14
C TRP A 372 44.11 32.42 35.87
N ARG A 373 42.98 31.75 35.73
CA ARG A 373 42.69 30.38 36.17
C ARG A 373 41.89 29.67 35.09
N HIS A 374 42.00 28.35 34.98
CA HIS A 374 41.17 27.61 34.04
C HIS A 374 39.74 27.42 34.57
N PHE A 375 38.80 27.39 33.62
CA PHE A 375 37.38 27.23 33.80
C PHE A 375 36.84 26.25 32.75
N ASP A 376 36.81 24.96 33.09
CA ASP A 376 36.25 23.89 32.26
C ASP A 376 34.94 23.38 32.89
N THR A 377 33.84 23.83 32.31
CA THR A 377 32.48 23.43 32.69
C THR A 377 32.07 22.07 32.15
N THR A 378 32.85 21.48 31.23
CA THR A 378 32.51 20.20 30.61
C THR A 378 32.53 19.08 31.65
N PRO A 379 31.44 18.31 31.80
CA PRO A 379 31.39 17.25 32.79
C PRO A 379 32.38 16.14 32.44
N ARG A 380 33.17 15.71 33.42
CA ARG A 380 34.06 14.54 33.30
C ARG A 380 33.42 13.31 33.95
N THR A 381 33.86 12.13 33.50
CA THR A 381 33.55 10.84 34.13
C THR A 381 34.16 10.73 35.51
N ASP A 382 35.41 11.22 35.67
CA ASP A 382 36.02 11.45 36.96
C ASP A 382 35.31 12.59 37.70
N LYS A 383 34.66 12.25 38.81
CA LYS A 383 33.91 13.20 39.66
C LYS A 383 34.80 13.96 40.65
N THR A 384 36.06 13.57 40.78
CA THR A 384 37.04 14.24 41.64
C THR A 384 37.61 15.49 40.98
N PHE A 385 37.67 15.53 39.64
CA PHE A 385 38.04 16.72 38.89
C PHE A 385 37.00 17.84 39.06
N LYS A 386 37.49 19.02 39.46
CA LYS A 386 36.72 20.26 39.49
C LYS A 386 37.40 21.26 38.57
N GLY A 387 36.86 21.41 37.36
CA GLY A 387 37.36 22.37 36.37
C GLY A 387 37.08 23.83 36.72
N PHE A 388 36.77 24.17 37.96
CA PHE A 388 36.44 25.54 38.37
C PHE A 388 37.63 26.22 39.05
N TYR A 389 38.07 27.34 38.48
CA TYR A 389 39.09 28.24 39.05
C TYR A 389 40.41 27.52 39.42
N ILE A 390 40.81 26.57 38.58
CA ILE A 390 42.00 25.73 38.78
C ILE A 390 43.27 26.44 38.29
N THR A 391 44.38 26.27 39.00
CA THR A 391 45.68 26.80 38.57
C THR A 391 46.19 26.03 37.35
N ASP A 392 47.08 26.65 36.57
CA ASP A 392 47.72 25.96 35.44
C ASP A 392 48.55 24.76 35.91
N GLU A 393 49.27 24.88 37.03
CA GLU A 393 50.04 23.76 37.62
C GLU A 393 49.14 22.57 37.95
N ASP A 394 48.02 22.80 38.65
CA ASP A 394 47.09 21.74 39.05
C ASP A 394 46.39 21.13 37.82
N LEU A 395 45.98 21.94 36.84
CA LEU A 395 45.36 21.44 35.62
C LEU A 395 46.34 20.60 34.81
N MET A 396 47.61 21.02 34.71
CA MET A 396 48.62 20.28 33.99
C MET A 396 48.99 18.96 34.70
N ALA A 397 49.05 18.95 36.03
CA ALA A 397 49.21 17.72 36.81
C ALA A 397 48.08 16.73 36.50
N TYR A 398 46.82 17.16 36.62
CA TYR A 398 45.65 16.35 36.26
C TYR A 398 45.70 15.89 34.80
N SER A 399 45.97 16.79 33.87
CA SER A 399 46.06 16.51 32.43
C SER A 399 47.10 15.43 32.14
N SER A 400 48.24 15.45 32.82
CA SER A 400 49.32 14.48 32.62
C SER A 400 48.91 13.04 32.99
N GLU A 401 48.09 12.89 34.02
CA GLU A 401 47.53 11.61 34.47
C GLU A 401 46.35 11.14 33.60
N HIS A 402 45.70 12.08 32.90
CA HIS A 402 44.49 11.85 32.10
C HIS A 402 44.74 12.05 30.61
N TYR A 403 45.75 11.34 30.08
CA TYR A 403 46.08 11.29 28.65
C TYR A 403 46.31 12.66 27.99
N ARG A 404 46.85 13.63 28.73
CA ARG A 404 47.05 15.02 28.26
C ARG A 404 45.75 15.69 27.82
N SER A 405 44.68 15.50 28.59
CA SER A 405 43.31 15.96 28.31
C SER A 405 43.15 17.48 28.17
N HIS A 406 44.11 18.27 28.64
CA HIS A 406 44.09 19.73 28.59
C HIS A 406 45.43 20.33 28.15
N ASN A 407 46.25 19.57 27.42
CA ASN A 407 47.50 20.13 26.91
C ASN A 407 47.21 21.15 25.79
N TYR A 408 47.70 22.38 25.95
CA TYR A 408 47.47 23.49 25.04
C TYR A 408 48.79 24.13 24.59
N ASP A 409 48.76 24.90 23.50
CA ASP A 409 49.94 25.60 22.99
C ASP A 409 50.21 26.87 23.81
N ARG A 410 51.33 26.87 24.56
CA ARG A 410 51.72 27.99 25.43
C ARG A 410 52.31 29.19 24.67
N GLU A 411 52.64 29.03 23.40
CA GLU A 411 53.06 30.15 22.55
C GLU A 411 51.83 30.91 22.01
N VAL A 412 50.71 30.20 21.81
CA VAL A 412 49.42 30.79 21.42
C VAL A 412 48.68 31.35 22.62
N TYR A 413 48.54 30.56 23.69
CA TYR A 413 47.81 30.95 24.90
C TYR A 413 48.77 31.33 26.02
N THR A 414 49.06 32.63 26.11
CA THR A 414 50.14 33.18 26.97
C THR A 414 49.69 33.58 28.37
N TYR A 415 48.50 33.15 28.81
CA TYR A 415 47.87 33.58 30.07
C TYR A 415 48.65 33.22 31.34
N PHE A 416 49.50 32.19 31.27
CA PHE A 416 50.22 31.61 32.41
C PHE A 416 51.74 31.65 32.25
N ASN A 417 52.24 32.45 31.30
CA ASN A 417 53.67 32.58 31.01
C ASN A 417 54.38 33.63 31.89
#